data_AF-A0A2D6E103-F1
#
_entry.id   AF-A0A2D6E103-F1
#
_cell.length_a   1.000
_cell.length_b   1.000
_cell.length_c   1.000
_cell.angle_alpha   90.00
_cell.angle_beta   90.00
_cell.angle_gamma   90.00
#
_symmetry.space_group_name_H-M   'P 1'
#
loop_
_entity.id
_entity.type
_entity.pdbx_description
1 polymer ?
#
loop_
_entity_poly.entity_id
_entity_poly.type
_entity_poly.pdbx_seq_one_letter_code
_entity_poly.pdbx_strand_id
1 'polypeptide(L)' 'MDKELENLADEANIKGDNNLAIVLYTVLGARKAHMDKELAIHCQNWAKERVREIKQFNNRKNN' A
#
# COMPACT_ATOMS: atom_id res chain seq x y z
N MET A 1 -10.51 -15.41 4.50
CA MET A 1 -9.77 -14.13 4.55
C MET A 1 -8.45 -14.17 3.78
N ASP A 2 -7.40 -14.86 4.24
CA ASP A 2 -6.11 -14.81 3.51
C ASP A 2 -6.15 -15.45 2.12
N LYS A 3 -6.89 -16.56 1.96
CA LYS A 3 -7.12 -17.19 0.65
C LYS A 3 -7.88 -16.28 -0.34
N GLU A 4 -8.81 -15.47 0.15
CA GLU A 4 -9.54 -14.52 -0.71
C GLU A 4 -8.62 -13.36 -1.13
N LEU A 5 -7.75 -12.92 -0.23
CA LEU A 5 -6.76 -11.88 -0.51
C LEU A 5 -5.68 -12.36 -1.49
N GLU A 6 -5.28 -13.64 -1.40
CA GLU A 6 -4.38 -14.29 -2.34
C GLU A 6 -5.00 -14.39 -3.74
N ASN A 7 -6.26 -14.83 -3.84
CA ASN A 7 -6.99 -14.84 -5.10
C ASN A 7 -7.09 -13.42 -5.72
N LEU A 8 -7.34 -12.39 -4.92
CA LEU A 8 -7.39 -11.01 -5.41
C LEU A 8 -6.02 -10.52 -5.91
N ALA A 9 -4.92 -10.92 -5.24
CA ALA A 9 -3.57 -10.59 -5.66
C ALA A 9 -3.24 -11.25 -7.01
N ASP A 10 -3.59 -12.53 -7.16
CA ASP A 10 -3.41 -13.29 -8.39
C ASP A 10 -4.23 -12.70 -9.54
N GLU A 11 -5.49 -12.36 -9.30
CA GLU A 11 -6.35 -11.71 -10.30
C GLU A 11 -5.79 -10.35 -10.76
N ALA A 12 -5.32 -9.52 -9.82
CA ALA A 12 -4.70 -8.24 -10.16
C ALA A 12 -3.44 -8.43 -11.01
N ASN A 13 -2.61 -9.43 -10.67
CA ASN A 13 -1.41 -9.77 -11.44
C ASN A 13 -1.75 -10.23 -12.86
N ILE A 14 -2.75 -11.10 -13.02
CA ILE A 14 -3.21 -11.59 -14.33
C ILE A 14 -3.77 -10.45 -15.20
N LYS A 15 -4.49 -9.50 -14.60
CA LYS A 15 -5.05 -8.33 -15.31
C LYS A 15 -4.00 -7.27 -15.67
N GLY A 16 -2.76 -7.41 -15.19
CA GLY A 16 -1.69 -6.43 -15.38
C GLY A 16 -1.75 -5.26 -14.40
N ASP A 17 -2.61 -5.32 -13.37
CA ASP A 17 -2.71 -4.35 -12.29
C ASP A 17 -1.57 -4.58 -11.27
N ASN A 18 -0.32 -4.56 -11.75
CA ASN A 18 0.87 -4.98 -11.01
C ASN A 18 1.05 -4.21 -9.70
N ASN A 19 0.74 -2.91 -9.68
CA ASN A 19 0.83 -2.10 -8.47
C ASN A 19 -0.11 -2.61 -7.37
N LEU A 20 -1.34 -2.98 -7.73
CA LEU A 20 -2.31 -3.54 -6.79
C LEU A 20 -1.86 -4.92 -6.33
N ALA A 21 -1.42 -5.78 -7.26
CA ALA A 21 -0.90 -7.10 -6.94
C ALA A 21 0.25 -7.05 -5.92
N ILE A 22 1.22 -6.16 -6.14
CA ILE A 22 2.35 -5.94 -5.22
C ILE A 22 1.88 -5.57 -3.82
N VAL A 23 0.93 -4.63 -3.71
CA VAL A 23 0.38 -4.22 -2.41
C VAL A 23 -0.29 -5.39 -1.70
N LEU A 24 -1.11 -6.17 -2.41
CA LEU A 24 -1.83 -7.31 -1.85
C LEU A 24 -0.88 -8.42 -1.38
N TYR A 25 0.13 -8.77 -2.18
CA TYR A 25 1.16 -9.74 -1.77
C TYR A 25 2.00 -9.24 -0.60
N THR A 26 2.28 -7.93 -0.52
CA THR A 26 3.02 -7.36 0.61
C THR A 26 2.24 -7.54 1.92
N VAL A 27 0.93 -7.31 1.91
CA VAL A 27 0.05 -7.55 3.07
C VAL A 27 0.04 -9.03 3.45
N LEU A 28 -0.09 -9.93 2.47
CA LEU A 28 -0.05 -11.38 2.71
C LEU A 28 1.28 -11.82 3.32
N GLY A 29 2.40 -11.34 2.79
CA GLY A 29 3.74 -11.63 3.31
C GLY A 29 3.90 -11.13 4.75
N ALA A 30 3.44 -9.91 5.05
CA ALA A 30 3.49 -9.34 6.39
C ALA A 30 2.64 -10.15 7.39
N ARG A 31 1.43 -10.58 7.02
CA ARG A 31 0.60 -11.45 7.87
C ARG A 31 1.26 -12.80 8.15
N LYS A 32 1.82 -13.44 7.11
CA LYS A 32 2.55 -14.71 7.24
C LYS A 32 3.78 -14.58 8.16
N ALA A 33 4.40 -13.40 8.19
CA ALA A 33 5.54 -13.09 9.06
C ALA A 33 5.14 -12.53 10.44
N HIS A 34 3.83 -12.38 10.74
CA HIS A 34 3.32 -11.71 11.95
C HIS A 34 3.81 -10.26 12.11
N MET A 35 3.99 -9.56 10.99
CA MET A 35 4.46 -8.15 10.92
C MET A 35 3.38 -7.21 10.35
N ASP A 36 2.12 -7.64 10.34
CA ASP A 36 1.01 -6.88 9.74
C ASP A 36 0.76 -5.55 10.48
N LYS A 37 0.99 -5.52 11.80
CA LYS A 37 0.90 -4.30 12.59
C LYS A 37 2.00 -3.29 12.21
N GLU A 38 3.23 -3.74 12.08
CA GLU A 38 4.39 -2.92 11.69
C GLU A 38 4.19 -2.35 10.29
N LEU A 39 3.73 -3.17 9.35
CA LEU A 39 3.38 -2.73 8.01
C LEU A 39 2.29 -1.64 8.05
N ALA A 40 1.22 -1.83 8.81
CA ALA A 40 0.14 -0.86 8.93
C ALA A 40 0.62 0.49 9.48
N ILE A 41 1.48 0.48 10.51
CA ILE A 41 2.10 1.68 11.07
C ILE A 41 2.95 2.40 10.01
N HIS A 42 3.77 1.64 9.28
CA HIS A 42 4.62 2.19 8.22
C HIS A 42 3.80 2.86 7.13
N CYS A 43 2.77 2.18 6.61
CA CYS A 43 1.88 2.73 5.59
C CYS A 43 1.17 4.00 6.08
N GLN A 44 0.70 4.03 7.34
CA GLN A 44 0.05 5.21 7.89
C GLN A 44 1.01 6.41 7.99
N ASN A 45 2.23 6.19 8.46
CA ASN A 45 3.23 7.25 8.59
C ASN A 45 3.63 7.81 7.22
N TRP A 46 3.92 6.92 6.26
CA TRP A 46 4.24 7.32 4.90
C TRP A 46 3.11 8.14 4.28
N ALA A 47 1.85 7.73 4.43
CA ALA A 47 0.70 8.47 3.89
C ALA A 47 0.59 9.89 4.49
N LYS A 48 0.82 10.05 5.80
CA LYS A 48 0.82 11.36 6.46
C LYS A 48 1.92 12.27 5.90
N GLU A 49 3.11 11.73 5.68
CA GLU A 49 4.24 12.47 5.11
C GLU A 49 3.96 12.93 3.68
N ARG A 50 3.47 12.02 2.81
CA ARG A 50 3.15 12.35 1.41
C ARG A 50 2.05 13.39 1.29
N VAL A 51 1.02 13.33 2.13
CA VAL A 51 -0.02 14.36 2.18
C VAL A 51 0.56 15.72 2.55
N ARG A 52 1.52 15.78 3.49
CA ARG A 52 2.20 17.02 3.86
C ARG A 52 3.02 17.58 2.70
N GLU A 53 3.77 16.74 1.99
CA GLU A 53 4.55 17.14 0.83
C GLU A 53 3.68 17.68 -0.31
N ILE A 54 2.56 17.01 -0.62
CA ILE A 54 1.60 17.46 -1.63
C ILE A 54 1.06 18.85 -1.29
N LYS A 55 0.67 19.08 -0.01
CA LYS A 55 0.20 20.40 0.44
C LYS A 55 1.28 21.48 0.29
N GLN A 56 2.52 21.17 0.65
CA GLN A 56 3.65 22.10 0.47
C GLN A 56 3.89 22.42 -1.00
N PHE A 57 3.86 21.42 -1.88
CA PHE A 57 4.03 21.62 -3.31
C PHE A 57 2.93 22.49 -3.93
N ASN A 58 1.66 22.25 -3.57
CA ASN A 58 0.54 23.04 -4.07
C ASN A 58 0.60 24.50 -3.58
N ASN A 59 1.00 24.73 -2.34
CA ASN A 59 1.17 26.08 -1.80
C ASN A 59 2.32 26.85 -2.47
N ARG A 60 3.37 26.16 -2.96
CA ARG A 60 4.47 26.78 -3.71
C ARG A 60 4.09 27.20 -5.14
N LYS A 61 3.04 26.60 -5.73
CA LYS A 61 2.55 27.01 -7.06
C LYS A 61 1.64 28.23 -7.03
N ASN A 62 1.12 28.59 -5.86
CA ASN A 62 0.15 29.68 -5.67
C ASN A 62 0.79 30.99 -5.17
N ASN A 63 2.11 31.03 -5.02
CA ASN A 63 2.92 32.22 -4.70
C ASN A 63 3.87 32.51 -5.86
#